data_AF-A0A9E0Q2E1-F1
#
_entry.id   AF-A0A9E0Q2E1-F1
#
_cell.length_a   1.000
_cell.length_b   1.000
_cell.length_c   1.000
_cell.angle_alpha   90.00
_cell.angle_beta   90.00
_cell.angle_gamma   90.00
#
_symmetry.space_group_name_H-M   'P 1'
#
loop_
_entity.id
_entity.type
_entity.pdbx_description
1 polymer ?
#
loop_
_entity_poly.entity_id
_entity_poly.type
_entity_poly.pdbx_seq_one_letter_code
_entity_poly.pdbx_strand_id
1 'polypeptide(L)'
;MDSARPSRPRRRAAPRDPSHSTRRGSTSVQIYALLRDRQHFASPRALMAYLGLVPSEDSSGDRHRRGRITKTGNGLVRRVLVEAAWHYQHRAGVGPALAARRVGQPPRVIAIADKAQQRLCRRFRRLTAEHKPAPKVVVAAARELVGFIWAALQPATAA
;
A
#
# COMPACT_ATOMS: atom_id res chain seq x y z
N MET A 1 -0.33 58.01 20.38
CA MET A 1 -1.38 57.66 19.40
C MET A 1 -1.16 56.22 19.01
N ASP A 2 -1.91 55.34 19.66
CA ASP A 2 -1.63 53.91 19.82
C ASP A 2 -2.48 53.12 18.80
N SER A 3 -1.84 52.57 17.75
CA SER A 3 -2.53 51.86 16.67
C SER A 3 -2.67 50.37 17.01
N ALA A 4 -3.83 49.99 17.55
CA ALA A 4 -4.21 48.62 17.86
C ALA A 4 -4.29 47.73 16.60
N ARG A 5 -3.58 46.60 16.59
CA ARG A 5 -3.74 45.52 15.60
C ARG A 5 -5.02 44.70 15.90
N PRO A 6 -5.81 44.28 14.88
CA PRO A 6 -6.94 43.40 15.12
C PRO A 6 -6.48 41.96 15.44
N SER A 7 -6.99 41.42 16.55
CA SER A 7 -6.76 40.06 17.03
C SER A 7 -7.53 39.04 16.18
N ARG A 8 -6.83 38.03 15.64
CA ARG A 8 -7.45 36.90 14.92
C ARG A 8 -8.29 36.04 15.88
N PRO A 9 -9.49 35.57 15.50
CA PRO A 9 -10.27 34.70 16.37
C PRO A 9 -9.57 33.33 16.51
N ARG A 10 -9.36 32.90 17.76
CA ARG A 10 -8.91 31.54 18.07
C ARG A 10 -9.97 30.55 17.54
N ARG A 11 -9.60 29.77 16.53
CA ARG A 11 -10.38 28.64 16.02
C ARG A 11 -10.68 27.70 17.19
N ARG A 12 -11.92 27.69 17.67
CA ARG A 12 -12.40 26.73 18.68
C ARG A 12 -12.29 25.33 18.06
N ALA A 13 -11.41 24.49 18.59
CA ALA A 13 -11.32 23.11 18.17
C ALA A 13 -12.66 22.42 18.47
N ALA A 14 -13.29 21.86 17.44
CA ALA A 14 -14.50 21.07 17.60
C ALA A 14 -14.23 19.89 18.55
N PRO A 15 -15.20 19.52 19.42
CA PRO A 15 -15.05 18.39 20.32
C PRO A 15 -14.81 17.11 19.51
N ARG A 16 -13.76 16.36 19.87
CA ARG A 16 -13.51 15.03 19.33
C ARG A 16 -14.61 14.10 19.86
N ASP A 17 -15.50 13.67 18.98
CA ASP A 17 -16.48 12.62 19.27
C ASP A 17 -15.74 11.33 19.73
N PRO A 18 -16.03 10.81 20.94
CA PRO A 18 -15.36 9.63 21.49
C PRO A 18 -15.88 8.29 20.93
N SER A 19 -16.80 8.27 19.95
CA SER A 19 -17.41 7.04 19.42
C SER A 19 -16.54 6.20 18.46
N HIS A 20 -15.26 6.48 18.30
CA HIS A 20 -14.34 5.70 17.43
C HIS A 20 -13.48 4.65 18.15
N SER A 21 -13.83 4.24 19.38
CA SER A 21 -12.99 3.31 20.16
C SER A 21 -13.15 1.82 19.83
N THR A 22 -14.03 1.38 18.91
CA THR A 22 -14.24 -0.08 18.70
C THR A 22 -14.49 -0.48 17.24
N ARG A 23 -13.51 -0.27 16.36
CA ARG A 23 -13.37 -1.09 15.14
C ARG A 23 -11.92 -1.51 14.92
N ARG A 24 -11.36 -2.28 15.86
CA ARG A 24 -10.26 -3.22 15.55
C ARG A 24 -10.86 -4.41 14.77
N GLY A 25 -11.49 -4.15 13.63
CA GLY A 25 -11.80 -5.21 12.67
C GLY A 25 -10.48 -5.84 12.24
N SER A 26 -10.39 -7.17 12.28
CA SER A 26 -9.21 -7.94 11.91
C SER A 26 -8.59 -7.35 10.65
N THR A 27 -7.29 -7.08 10.67
CA THR A 27 -6.58 -6.44 9.55
C THR A 27 -6.87 -7.09 8.19
N SER A 28 -7.05 -8.41 8.19
CA SER A 28 -7.50 -9.19 7.03
C SER A 28 -8.87 -8.77 6.50
N VAL A 29 -9.84 -8.47 7.36
CA VAL A 29 -11.19 -8.00 7.01
C VAL A 29 -11.15 -6.58 6.45
N GLN A 30 -10.30 -5.70 6.98
CA GLN A 30 -10.16 -4.34 6.42
C GLN A 30 -9.52 -4.36 5.02
N ILE A 31 -8.48 -5.19 4.85
CA ILE A 31 -7.85 -5.41 3.55
C ILE A 31 -8.87 -6.04 2.61
N TYR A 32 -9.56 -7.09 3.03
CA TYR A 32 -10.57 -7.74 2.21
C TYR A 32 -11.70 -6.79 1.82
N ALA A 33 -12.23 -5.96 2.74
CA ALA A 33 -13.26 -4.98 2.43
C ALA A 33 -12.78 -3.94 1.41
N LEU A 34 -11.56 -3.42 1.59
CA LEU A 34 -10.94 -2.50 0.63
C LEU A 34 -10.67 -3.13 -0.74
N LEU A 35 -10.36 -4.42 -0.76
CA LEU A 35 -10.10 -5.18 -1.99
C LEU A 35 -11.37 -5.70 -2.66
N ARG A 36 -12.45 -5.90 -1.90
CA ARG A 36 -13.77 -6.32 -2.41
C ARG A 36 -14.42 -5.20 -3.21
N ASP A 37 -14.17 -3.96 -2.83
CA ASP A 37 -14.64 -2.75 -3.54
C ASP A 37 -13.76 -2.36 -4.75
N ARG A 38 -13.18 -3.37 -5.42
CA ARG A 38 -12.28 -3.23 -6.59
C ARG A 38 -12.90 -2.49 -7.78
N GLN A 39 -14.22 -2.43 -7.87
CA GLN A 39 -14.93 -1.72 -8.95
C GLN A 39 -14.78 -0.20 -8.86
N HIS A 40 -14.38 0.33 -7.70
CA HIS A 40 -14.23 1.77 -7.52
C HIS A 40 -12.95 2.33 -8.15
N PHE A 41 -11.99 1.49 -8.53
CA PHE A 41 -10.70 1.94 -9.06
C PHE A 41 -10.54 1.60 -10.54
N ALA A 42 -10.35 2.61 -11.39
CA ALA A 42 -10.14 2.43 -12.82
C ALA A 42 -8.78 1.79 -13.19
N SER A 43 -7.81 1.77 -12.26
CA SER A 43 -6.48 1.21 -12.51
C SER A 43 -5.77 0.79 -11.23
N PRO A 44 -4.79 -0.14 -11.30
CA PRO A 44 -3.94 -0.49 -10.16
C PRO A 44 -3.14 0.72 -9.64
N ARG A 45 -2.83 1.70 -10.50
CA ARG A 45 -2.17 2.93 -10.10
C ARG A 45 -3.07 3.80 -9.22
N ALA A 46 -4.37 3.87 -9.54
CA ALA A 46 -5.36 4.57 -8.72
C ALA A 46 -5.47 3.92 -7.33
N LEU A 47 -5.47 2.58 -7.25
CA LEU A 47 -5.44 1.87 -5.97
C LEU A 47 -4.17 2.19 -5.16
N MET A 48 -3.00 2.19 -5.80
CA MET A 48 -1.75 2.56 -5.11
C MET A 48 -1.76 4.01 -4.58
N ALA A 49 -2.38 4.93 -5.31
CA ALA A 49 -2.53 6.33 -4.91
C ALA A 49 -3.48 6.46 -3.71
N TYR A 50 -4.61 5.76 -3.75
CA TYR A 50 -5.57 5.69 -2.66
C TYR A 50 -4.94 5.14 -1.38
N LEU A 51 -4.09 4.12 -1.48
CA LEU A 51 -3.36 3.53 -0.36
C LEU A 51 -2.19 4.40 0.17
N GLY A 52 -1.92 5.53 -0.50
CA GLY A 52 -0.87 6.46 -0.12
C GLY A 52 0.54 5.92 -0.35
N LEU A 53 0.71 5.02 -1.32
CA LEU A 53 1.98 4.39 -1.68
C LEU A 53 2.64 5.07 -2.89
N VAL A 54 2.05 6.12 -3.46
CA VAL A 54 2.63 6.90 -4.59
C VAL A 54 3.48 8.04 -4.05
N PRO A 55 4.64 8.35 -4.66
CA PRO A 55 5.37 9.57 -4.34
C PRO A 55 4.49 10.80 -4.52
N SER A 56 4.59 11.76 -3.61
CA SER A 56 4.13 13.13 -3.85
C SER A 56 4.89 13.71 -5.02
N GLU A 57 4.20 14.54 -5.80
CA GLU A 57 4.78 15.21 -6.96
C GLU A 57 4.52 16.70 -6.82
N ASP A 58 5.61 17.47 -6.70
CA ASP A 58 5.61 18.93 -6.69
C ASP A 58 6.37 19.37 -7.95
N SER A 59 5.71 19.28 -9.10
CA SER A 59 6.27 19.63 -10.40
C SER A 59 5.68 20.96 -10.87
N SER A 60 6.53 21.92 -11.27
CA SER A 60 6.11 23.18 -11.91
C SER A 60 6.99 23.46 -13.13
N GLY A 61 6.37 23.75 -14.29
CA GLY A 61 7.08 23.87 -15.57
C GLY A 61 7.89 22.60 -15.90
N ASP A 62 9.15 22.77 -16.33
CA ASP A 62 10.08 21.67 -16.64
C ASP A 62 10.71 20.98 -15.40
N ARG A 63 10.38 21.44 -14.20
CA ARG A 63 10.95 20.89 -12.97
C ARG A 63 10.09 19.76 -12.43
N HIS A 64 10.56 18.53 -12.58
CA HIS A 64 9.93 17.37 -11.94
C HIS A 64 10.56 17.06 -10.57
N ARG A 65 9.79 17.23 -9.48
CA ARG A 65 10.23 16.78 -8.13
C ARG A 65 9.29 15.74 -7.56
N ARG A 66 9.83 14.56 -7.28
CA ARG A 66 9.13 13.48 -6.57
C ARG A 66 9.59 13.42 -5.13
N GLY A 67 8.66 13.65 -4.21
CA GLY A 67 8.88 13.70 -2.76
C GLY A 67 8.58 12.39 -2.04
N ARG A 68 8.19 12.51 -0.77
CA ARG A 68 7.81 11.37 0.08
C ARG A 68 6.51 10.74 -0.43
N ILE A 69 6.20 9.51 -0.03
CA ILE A 69 4.87 8.95 -0.30
C ILE A 69 3.77 9.88 0.22
N THR A 70 2.64 9.97 -0.48
CA THR A 70 1.52 10.87 -0.14
C THR A 70 0.90 10.56 1.23
N LYS A 71 1.00 9.31 1.70
CA LYS A 71 0.41 8.81 2.96
C LYS A 71 -1.12 9.01 3.06
N THR A 72 -1.78 9.26 1.93
CA THR A 72 -3.23 9.35 1.79
C THR A 72 -3.90 7.99 2.09
N GLY A 73 -5.20 8.03 2.41
CA GLY A 73 -6.01 6.84 2.69
C GLY A 73 -5.69 6.13 4.01
N ASN A 74 -6.07 4.85 4.09
CA ASN A 74 -6.02 4.08 5.33
C ASN A 74 -4.57 3.74 5.75
N GLY A 75 -4.11 4.37 6.83
CA GLY A 75 -2.77 4.16 7.38
C GLY A 75 -2.51 2.74 7.89
N LEU A 76 -3.54 2.03 8.35
CA LEU A 76 -3.42 0.63 8.77
C LEU A 76 -3.11 -0.27 7.57
N VAL A 77 -3.86 -0.14 6.48
CA VAL A 77 -3.62 -0.94 5.27
C VAL A 77 -2.26 -0.66 4.68
N ARG A 78 -1.83 0.60 4.66
CA ARG A 78 -0.48 0.96 4.25
C ARG A 78 0.58 0.31 5.15
N ARG A 79 0.42 0.35 6.47
CA ARG A 79 1.34 -0.31 7.42
C ARG A 79 1.47 -1.78 7.09
N VAL A 80 0.35 -2.47 6.90
CA VAL A 80 0.33 -3.92 6.67
C VAL A 80 0.94 -4.29 5.33
N LEU A 81 0.71 -3.50 4.29
CA LEU A 81 1.37 -3.69 2.99
C LEU A 81 2.88 -3.47 3.09
N VAL A 82 3.34 -2.50 3.89
CA VAL A 82 4.76 -2.25 4.12
C VAL A 82 5.38 -3.38 4.95
N GLU A 83 4.71 -3.85 6.00
CA GLU A 83 5.14 -5.00 6.80
C GLU A 83 5.21 -6.28 5.95
N ALA A 84 4.17 -6.56 5.15
CA ALA A 84 4.18 -7.66 4.20
C ALA A 84 5.35 -7.56 3.22
N ALA A 85 5.67 -6.35 2.75
CA ALA A 85 6.75 -6.14 1.80
C ALA A 85 8.15 -6.43 2.38
N TRP A 86 8.36 -6.28 3.68
CA TRP A 86 9.62 -6.64 4.34
C TRP A 86 9.95 -8.14 4.21
N HIS A 87 8.94 -9.01 4.14
CA HIS A 87 9.18 -10.45 4.03
C HIS A 87 9.88 -10.84 2.72
N TYR A 88 9.81 -10.02 1.66
CA TYR A 88 10.48 -10.29 0.38
C TYR A 88 12.00 -10.05 0.40
N GLN A 89 12.58 -9.61 1.53
CA GLN A 89 14.03 -9.62 1.69
C GLN A 89 14.61 -11.04 1.75
N HIS A 90 13.78 -12.03 2.13
CA HIS A 90 14.17 -13.42 2.23
C HIS A 90 14.05 -14.15 0.88
N ARG A 91 14.61 -15.36 0.79
CA ARG A 91 14.53 -16.18 -0.42
C ARG A 91 13.09 -16.57 -0.73
N ALA A 92 12.75 -16.57 -2.02
CA ALA A 92 11.47 -17.10 -2.49
C ALA A 92 11.44 -18.62 -2.26
N GLY A 93 10.32 -19.12 -1.77
CA GLY A 93 10.11 -20.52 -1.45
C GLY A 93 8.75 -20.78 -0.81
N VAL A 94 8.25 -22.00 -0.97
CA VAL A 94 6.98 -22.45 -0.40
C VAL A 94 7.30 -23.40 0.75
N GLY A 95 7.20 -22.91 1.98
CA GLY A 95 7.31 -23.75 3.18
C GLY A 95 6.03 -24.55 3.45
N PRO A 96 6.07 -25.51 4.39
CA PRO A 96 4.94 -26.40 4.69
C PRO A 96 3.67 -25.65 5.12
N ALA A 97 3.82 -24.57 5.92
CA ALA A 97 2.68 -23.74 6.32
C ALA A 97 2.03 -22.99 5.14
N LEU A 98 2.81 -22.58 4.13
CA LEU A 98 2.27 -21.93 2.94
C LEU A 98 1.65 -22.96 2.00
N ALA A 99 2.23 -24.15 1.88
CA ALA A 99 1.65 -25.26 1.12
C ALA A 99 0.27 -25.64 1.67
N ALA A 100 0.14 -25.77 3.00
CA ALA A 100 -1.15 -26.02 3.66
C ALA A 100 -2.20 -24.95 3.35
N ARG A 101 -1.81 -23.67 3.35
CA ARG A 101 -2.73 -22.54 3.00
C ARG A 101 -3.14 -22.53 1.52
N ARG A 102 -2.38 -23.18 0.63
CA ARG A 102 -2.66 -23.26 -0.81
C ARG A 102 -3.60 -24.40 -1.17
N VAL A 103 -3.81 -25.37 -0.27
CA VAL A 103 -4.76 -26.46 -0.49
C VAL A 103 -6.15 -25.88 -0.73
N GLY A 104 -6.80 -26.28 -1.83
CA GLY A 104 -8.12 -25.79 -2.23
C GLY A 104 -8.15 -24.37 -2.83
N GLN A 105 -7.00 -23.70 -3.01
CA GLN A 105 -6.96 -22.37 -3.62
C GLN A 105 -6.96 -22.46 -5.17
N PRO A 106 -7.54 -21.47 -5.88
CA PRO A 106 -7.55 -21.47 -7.33
C PRO A 106 -6.13 -21.46 -7.93
N PRO A 107 -5.81 -22.35 -8.90
CA PRO A 107 -4.47 -22.43 -9.49
C PRO A 107 -3.95 -21.10 -10.05
N ARG A 108 -4.84 -20.30 -10.64
CA ARG A 108 -4.53 -18.94 -11.13
C ARG A 108 -3.99 -18.04 -10.03
N VAL A 109 -4.62 -18.06 -8.85
CA VAL A 109 -4.22 -17.21 -7.72
C VAL A 109 -2.87 -17.67 -7.17
N ILE A 110 -2.64 -18.98 -7.09
CA ILE A 110 -1.35 -19.56 -6.70
C ILE A 110 -0.24 -19.12 -7.68
N ALA A 111 -0.48 -19.23 -8.99
CA ALA A 111 0.48 -18.83 -10.01
C ALA A 111 0.84 -17.33 -9.95
N ILE A 112 -0.16 -16.47 -9.69
CA ILE A 112 0.09 -15.03 -9.50
C ILE A 112 0.91 -14.79 -8.23
N ALA A 113 0.62 -15.51 -7.14
CA ALA A 113 1.38 -15.39 -5.89
C ALA A 113 2.83 -15.86 -6.04
N ASP A 114 3.08 -16.95 -6.77
CA ASP A 114 4.44 -17.43 -7.05
C ASP A 114 5.23 -16.44 -7.92
N LYS A 115 4.60 -15.92 -8.96
CA LYS A 115 5.17 -14.86 -9.80
C LYS A 115 5.49 -13.61 -8.98
N ALA A 116 4.59 -13.23 -8.06
CA ALA A 116 4.79 -12.11 -7.15
C ALA A 116 6.00 -12.34 -6.25
N GLN A 117 6.08 -13.50 -5.60
CA GLN A 117 7.17 -13.83 -4.68
C GLN A 117 8.53 -13.79 -5.38
N GLN A 118 8.66 -14.43 -6.54
CA GLN A 118 9.91 -14.43 -7.31
C GLN A 118 10.33 -13.01 -7.73
N ARG A 119 9.40 -12.22 -8.27
CA ARG A 119 9.69 -10.87 -8.77
C ARG A 119 10.03 -9.91 -7.65
N LEU A 120 9.27 -9.93 -6.55
CA LEU A 120 9.48 -9.05 -5.40
C LEU A 120 10.80 -9.38 -4.69
N CYS A 121 11.12 -10.66 -4.46
CA CYS A 121 12.42 -11.05 -3.89
C CYS A 121 13.59 -10.67 -4.80
N ARG A 122 13.44 -10.78 -6.13
CA ARG A 122 14.48 -10.32 -7.08
C ARG A 122 14.64 -8.80 -7.01
N ARG A 123 13.54 -8.05 -6.99
CA ARG A 123 13.57 -6.58 -6.94
C ARG A 123 14.15 -6.07 -5.62
N PHE A 124 13.79 -6.68 -4.49
CA PHE A 124 14.31 -6.33 -3.19
C PHE A 124 15.83 -6.49 -3.17
N ARG A 125 16.33 -7.68 -3.56
CA ARG A 125 17.77 -7.95 -3.67
C ARG A 125 18.49 -6.96 -4.60
N ARG A 126 17.92 -6.67 -5.77
CA ARG A 126 18.50 -5.71 -6.73
C ARG A 126 18.63 -4.31 -6.12
N LEU A 127 17.56 -3.78 -5.55
CA LEU A 127 17.58 -2.42 -5.00
C LEU A 127 18.47 -2.31 -3.76
N THR A 128 18.54 -3.37 -2.95
CA THR A 128 19.49 -3.44 -1.83
C THR A 128 20.94 -3.46 -2.33
N ALA A 129 21.24 -4.23 -3.39
CA ALA A 129 22.57 -4.25 -4.01
C ALA A 129 22.95 -2.90 -4.65
N GLU A 130 21.97 -2.14 -5.12
CA GLU A 130 22.14 -0.74 -5.58
C GLU A 130 22.27 0.27 -4.43
N HIS A 131 22.42 -0.19 -3.17
CA HIS A 131 22.54 0.63 -1.97
C HIS A 131 21.39 1.63 -1.78
N LYS A 132 20.19 1.31 -2.28
CA LYS A 132 19.03 2.18 -2.06
C LYS A 132 18.64 2.13 -0.58
N PRO A 133 18.27 3.27 0.03
CA PRO A 133 17.78 3.29 1.41
C PRO A 133 16.62 2.32 1.61
N ALA A 134 16.67 1.53 2.67
CA ALA A 134 15.67 0.49 2.95
C ALA A 134 14.20 0.97 2.88
N PRO A 135 13.83 2.19 3.36
CA PRO A 135 12.48 2.71 3.19
C PRO A 135 12.04 2.84 1.72
N LYS A 136 12.96 3.16 0.81
CA LYS A 136 12.65 3.24 -0.64
C LYS A 136 12.47 1.84 -1.23
N VAL A 137 13.29 0.87 -0.80
CA VAL A 137 13.20 -0.53 -1.23
C VAL A 137 11.85 -1.13 -0.83
N VAL A 138 11.50 -1.05 0.46
CA VAL A 138 10.26 -1.63 0.98
C VAL A 138 9.02 -0.99 0.37
N VAL A 139 9.01 0.34 0.18
CA VAL A 139 7.89 1.03 -0.46
C VAL A 139 7.77 0.62 -1.94
N ALA A 140 8.89 0.46 -2.64
CA ALA A 140 8.87 -0.02 -4.03
C ALA A 140 8.30 -1.44 -4.14
N ALA A 141 8.66 -2.33 -3.20
CA ALA A 141 8.11 -3.67 -3.12
C ALA A 141 6.62 -3.67 -2.74
N ALA A 142 6.20 -2.86 -1.77
CA ALA A 142 4.79 -2.73 -1.37
C ALA A 142 3.91 -2.21 -2.52
N ARG A 143 4.39 -1.23 -3.29
CA ARG A 143 3.70 -0.74 -4.51
C ARG A 143 3.50 -1.84 -5.52
N GLU A 144 4.53 -2.65 -5.75
CA GLU A 144 4.45 -3.73 -6.70
C GLU A 144 3.56 -4.88 -6.22
N LEU A 145 3.58 -5.19 -4.91
CA LEU A 145 2.67 -6.14 -4.27
C LEU A 145 1.21 -5.77 -4.52
N VAL A 146 0.84 -4.49 -4.40
CA VAL A 146 -0.53 -4.02 -4.71
C VAL A 146 -0.91 -4.35 -6.16
N GLY A 147 0.03 -4.26 -7.10
CA GLY A 147 -0.20 -4.65 -8.50
C GLY A 147 -0.50 -6.14 -8.66
N PHE A 148 0.17 -7.01 -7.89
CA PHE A 148 -0.11 -8.44 -7.87
C PHE A 148 -1.43 -8.79 -7.19
N ILE A 149 -1.77 -8.10 -6.09
CA ILE A 149 -3.08 -8.23 -5.44
C ILE A 149 -4.18 -7.85 -6.43
N TRP A 150 -4.01 -6.72 -7.14
CA TRP A 150 -4.94 -6.32 -8.20
C TRP A 150 -5.10 -7.41 -9.27
N ALA A 151 -4.01 -7.97 -9.78
CA ALA A 151 -4.05 -9.04 -10.76
C ALA A 151 -4.77 -10.30 -10.24
N ALA A 152 -4.50 -10.71 -8.99
CA ALA A 152 -5.13 -11.86 -8.36
C ALA A 152 -6.65 -11.67 -8.22
N LEU A 153 -7.08 -10.42 -7.98
CA LEU A 153 -8.49 -10.06 -7.87
C LEU A 153 -9.21 -9.92 -9.21
N GLN A 154 -8.53 -9.82 -10.34
CA GLN A 154 -9.25 -9.82 -11.63
C GLN A 154 -9.87 -11.20 -11.87
N PRO A 155 -11.12 -11.28 -12.36
CA PRO A 155 -11.67 -12.56 -12.79
C PRO A 155 -10.75 -13.19 -13.84
N ALA A 156 -10.76 -14.51 -13.95
CA ALA A 156 -10.22 -15.12 -15.16
C ALA A 156 -11.05 -14.56 -16.31
N THR A 157 -10.45 -13.76 -17.17
CA THR A 157 -11.12 -13.32 -18.40
C THR A 157 -11.53 -14.59 -19.11
N ALA A 158 -12.83 -14.85 -19.20
CA ALA A 158 -13.34 -15.91 -20.05
C ALA A 158 -12.90 -15.55 -21.47
N ALA A 159 -11.96 -16.33 -21.99
CA ALA A 159 -11.58 -16.31 -23.39
C ALA A 159 -12.56 -17.21 -24.16
#